data_AF-A0A4C1TRR8-F1
#
_entry.id   AF-A0A4C1TRR8-F1
#
_cell.length_a   1.000
_cell.length_b   1.000
_cell.length_c   1.000
_cell.angle_alpha   90.00
_cell.angle_beta   90.00
_cell.angle_gamma   90.00
#
_symmetry.space_group_name_H-M   'P 1'
#
loop_
_entity.id
_entity.type
_entity.pdbx_description
1 polymer ?
#
loop_
_entity_poly.entity_id
_entity_poly.type
_entity_poly.pdbx_seq_one_letter_code
_entity_poly.pdbx_strand_id
1 'polypeptide(L)'
;MVTDLLVIFADDESDSDDDDDDYDKDDDEDDETIEPTPGTGSASAGFDIMEGISILPEHVLNIVVRVCRREGSAAARCAGACALAAHIAHVLATRAHCPRLPSYVSCLLQMLMVKNKNIAKVVSDAILMLADYTDQIVELYPGLAGKIIKWICACLAELSSSSGRDTVKPLAGSLLLCLAEYAVRCGPTLLMQEMDGNQSLLLMIFKVNEMQL
;
A
#
# COMPACT_ATOMS: atom_id res chain seq x y z
N MET A 1 -12.48 -11.20 -17.82
CA MET A 1 -13.54 -10.68 -16.93
C MET A 1 -12.93 -9.88 -15.78
N VAL A 2 -12.08 -8.89 -16.09
CA VAL A 2 -11.41 -8.03 -15.09
C VAL A 2 -11.68 -6.54 -15.38
N THR A 3 -12.39 -6.25 -16.48
CA THR A 3 -12.60 -4.89 -17.00
C THR A 3 -13.84 -4.20 -16.43
N ASP A 4 -14.73 -4.91 -15.73
CA ASP A 4 -16.01 -4.35 -15.27
C ASP A 4 -15.98 -3.83 -13.81
N LEU A 5 -14.87 -3.95 -13.08
CA LEU A 5 -14.76 -3.47 -11.69
C LEU A 5 -14.13 -2.08 -11.56
N LEU A 6 -13.73 -1.45 -12.68
CA LEU A 6 -13.06 -0.15 -12.71
C LEU A 6 -14.04 1.05 -12.81
N VAL A 7 -15.33 0.80 -13.04
CA VAL A 7 -16.33 1.85 -13.31
C VAL A 7 -16.82 2.56 -12.03
N ILE A 8 -16.37 2.17 -10.83
CA ILE A 8 -16.84 2.77 -9.56
C ILE A 8 -15.93 3.92 -9.07
N PHE A 9 -14.82 4.22 -9.74
CA PHE A 9 -13.85 5.24 -9.30
C PHE A 9 -13.78 6.50 -10.18
N ALA A 10 -14.67 6.64 -11.17
CA ALA A 10 -14.80 7.88 -11.92
C ALA A 10 -16.00 8.64 -11.37
N ASP A 11 -15.76 9.56 -10.44
CA ASP A 11 -16.14 10.96 -10.62
C ASP A 11 -15.75 11.79 -9.38
N ASP A 12 -15.28 13.00 -9.68
CA ASP A 12 -15.04 14.14 -8.81
C ASP A 12 -13.82 14.10 -7.86
N GLU A 13 -12.71 14.67 -8.33
CA GLU A 13 -11.96 15.64 -7.51
C GLU A 13 -11.20 16.60 -8.44
N SER A 14 -11.61 17.85 -8.39
CA SER A 14 -11.09 19.00 -9.12
C SER A 14 -9.69 19.39 -8.64
N ASP A 15 -8.81 19.65 -9.60
CA ASP A 15 -7.46 20.20 -9.43
C ASP A 15 -7.46 21.54 -8.66
N SER A 16 -6.49 21.67 -7.75
CA SER A 16 -5.86 22.95 -7.41
C SER A 16 -4.39 22.67 -7.07
N ASP A 17 -3.55 22.78 -8.10
CA ASP A 17 -2.10 22.94 -7.99
C ASP A 17 -1.83 24.37 -7.50
N ASP A 18 -1.13 24.55 -6.37
CA ASP A 18 -0.45 25.80 -6.00
C ASP A 18 0.55 25.46 -4.87
N ASP A 19 1.80 25.16 -5.21
CA ASP A 19 2.94 25.28 -4.30
C ASP A 19 4.09 25.93 -5.09
N ASP A 20 4.15 27.26 -4.99
CA ASP A 20 5.27 28.10 -5.42
C ASP A 20 6.40 28.00 -4.37
N ASP A 21 7.45 27.23 -4.66
CA ASP A 21 8.70 27.24 -3.88
C ASP A 21 9.62 28.36 -4.40
N ASP A 22 9.52 29.54 -3.79
CA ASP A 22 10.46 30.66 -3.99
C ASP A 22 11.69 30.45 -3.10
N TYR A 23 12.80 30.01 -3.70
CA TYR A 23 14.11 29.95 -3.07
C TYR A 23 14.83 31.28 -3.26
N ASP A 24 14.75 32.15 -2.24
CA ASP A 24 15.65 33.30 -2.13
C ASP A 24 16.70 33.10 -1.03
N LYS A 25 17.84 33.74 -1.27
CA LYS A 25 19.19 33.39 -0.86
C LYS A 25 19.83 34.53 -0.05
N ASP A 26 20.89 34.19 0.69
CA ASP A 26 21.94 35.06 1.24
C ASP A 26 21.51 35.96 2.44
N ASP A 27 22.29 36.31 3.47
CA ASP A 27 23.61 35.96 4.02
C ASP A 27 23.74 36.74 5.37
N ASP A 28 24.64 36.26 6.24
CA ASP A 28 25.45 36.97 7.27
C ASP A 28 24.91 37.52 8.63
N GLU A 29 25.51 36.92 9.67
CA GLU A 29 26.22 37.49 10.87
C GLU A 29 25.52 38.31 12.01
N ASP A 30 25.81 37.80 13.23
CA ASP A 30 26.19 38.48 14.48
C ASP A 30 25.20 38.83 15.62
N ASP A 31 25.51 38.19 16.77
CA ASP A 31 25.68 38.71 18.14
C ASP A 31 24.51 38.75 19.17
N GLU A 32 24.93 38.47 20.40
CA GLU A 32 24.24 38.04 21.62
C GLU A 32 23.03 38.85 22.12
N THR A 33 22.07 38.18 22.76
CA THR A 33 21.70 38.42 24.18
C THR A 33 20.73 37.36 24.73
N ILE A 34 20.98 37.00 25.99
CA ILE A 34 20.39 35.91 26.76
C ILE A 34 19.07 36.35 27.43
N GLU A 35 17.98 35.58 27.28
CA GLU A 35 16.99 35.33 28.33
C GLU A 35 16.38 33.91 28.20
N PRO A 36 16.26 33.12 29.29
CA PRO A 36 15.72 31.76 29.23
C PRO A 36 14.19 31.76 29.33
N THR A 37 13.50 31.37 28.27
CA THR A 37 12.06 31.05 28.30
C THR A 37 11.83 29.56 28.56
N PRO A 38 10.72 29.17 29.21
CA PRO A 38 10.56 27.85 29.80
C PRO A 38 10.35 26.79 28.73
N GLY A 39 11.09 25.69 28.85
CA GLY A 39 11.07 24.57 27.93
C GLY A 39 9.66 24.03 27.68
N THR A 40 9.22 24.11 26.43
CA THR A 40 8.29 23.14 25.86
C THR A 40 9.04 21.83 25.74
N GLY A 41 8.95 21.03 26.80
CA GLY A 41 9.40 19.65 26.78
C GLY A 41 8.84 18.97 25.54
N SER A 42 9.76 18.62 24.64
CA SER A 42 9.60 17.53 23.68
C SER A 42 9.09 16.32 24.45
N ALA A 43 7.77 16.14 24.45
CA ALA A 43 7.23 14.82 24.58
C ALA A 43 7.47 14.18 23.22
N SER A 44 8.65 13.56 23.05
CA SER A 44 8.76 12.40 22.20
C SER A 44 7.83 11.34 22.80
N ALA A 45 6.53 11.48 22.51
CA ALA A 45 5.66 10.35 22.38
C ALA A 45 6.19 9.61 21.15
N GLY A 46 7.29 8.86 21.38
CA GLY A 46 7.46 7.62 20.66
C GLY A 46 6.13 6.91 20.85
N PHE A 47 5.32 6.96 19.80
CA PHE A 47 4.18 6.08 19.72
C PHE A 47 4.82 4.69 19.80
N ASP A 48 4.68 4.03 20.95
CA ASP A 48 4.87 2.60 21.06
C ASP A 48 3.76 1.95 20.23
N ILE A 49 3.91 1.96 18.90
CA ILE A 49 2.95 1.43 17.91
C ILE A 49 2.74 -0.08 18.13
N MET A 50 3.64 -0.73 18.87
CA MET A 50 3.73 -2.18 18.96
C MET A 50 2.79 -2.79 20.02
N GLU A 51 2.30 -2.02 21.00
CA GLU A 51 1.48 -2.55 22.10
C GLU A 51 -0.05 -2.31 21.90
N GLY A 52 -0.42 -1.47 20.93
CA GLY A 52 -1.81 -1.06 20.69
C GLY A 52 -2.61 -1.93 19.71
N ILE A 53 -2.04 -2.99 19.13
CA ILE A 53 -2.71 -3.77 18.08
C ILE A 53 -3.62 -4.84 18.71
N SER A 54 -4.60 -4.40 19.50
CA SER A 54 -5.76 -5.25 19.78
C SER A 54 -6.58 -5.37 18.49
N ILE A 55 -7.17 -6.55 18.25
CA ILE A 55 -8.15 -6.75 17.18
C ILE A 55 -9.19 -5.64 17.23
N LEU A 56 -9.25 -4.84 16.17
CA LEU A 56 -10.29 -3.82 16.04
C LEU A 56 -11.66 -4.50 16.01
N PRO A 57 -12.65 -4.02 16.78
CA PRO A 57 -14.00 -4.53 16.68
C PRO A 57 -14.54 -4.38 15.26
N GLU A 58 -15.39 -5.31 14.85
CA GLU A 58 -15.96 -5.37 13.49
C GLU A 58 -16.61 -4.05 13.05
N HIS A 59 -17.29 -3.35 13.96
CA HIS A 59 -17.89 -2.04 13.67
C HIS A 59 -16.82 -0.99 13.29
N VAL A 60 -15.69 -0.98 14.01
CA VAL A 60 -14.56 -0.09 13.73
C VAL A 60 -13.93 -0.44 12.39
N LEU A 61 -13.75 -1.73 12.08
CA LEU A 61 -13.24 -2.17 10.77
C LEU A 61 -14.13 -1.72 9.61
N ASN A 62 -15.46 -1.73 9.78
CA ASN A 62 -16.36 -1.21 8.76
C ASN A 62 -16.20 0.30 8.54
N ILE A 63 -15.89 1.07 9.59
CA ILE A 63 -15.56 2.50 9.48
C ILE A 63 -14.22 2.67 8.76
N VAL A 64 -13.18 1.93 9.15
CA VAL A 64 -11.86 1.98 8.50
C VAL A 64 -11.97 1.66 7.01
N VAL A 65 -12.71 0.61 6.63
CA VAL A 65 -12.97 0.27 5.22
C VAL A 65 -13.74 1.37 4.51
N ARG A 66 -14.65 2.09 5.18
CA ARG A 66 -15.31 3.27 4.58
C ARG A 66 -14.32 4.41 4.37
N VAL A 67 -13.46 4.71 5.33
CA VAL A 67 -12.42 5.74 5.20
C VAL A 67 -11.52 5.42 4.00
N CYS A 68 -11.02 4.18 3.90
CA CYS A 68 -10.22 3.72 2.78
C CYS A 68 -10.84 3.97 1.40
N ARG A 69 -12.17 3.94 1.29
CA ARG A 69 -12.89 3.95 0.00
C ARG A 69 -13.55 5.27 -0.36
N ARG A 70 -13.98 6.06 0.63
CA ARG A 70 -14.90 7.20 0.42
C ARG A 70 -14.41 8.53 0.95
N GLU A 71 -13.34 8.54 1.73
CA GLU A 71 -12.83 9.79 2.31
C GLU A 71 -12.10 10.60 1.23
N GLY A 72 -12.38 11.90 1.11
CA GLY A 72 -11.67 12.77 0.14
C GLY A 72 -10.21 13.03 0.55
N SER A 73 -9.95 13.12 1.85
CA SER A 73 -8.60 13.36 2.36
C SER A 73 -7.66 12.18 2.10
N ALA A 74 -6.61 12.40 1.31
CA ALA A 74 -5.55 11.41 1.08
C ALA A 74 -4.88 10.95 2.39
N ALA A 75 -4.65 11.87 3.33
CA ALA A 75 -4.05 11.55 4.63
C ALA A 75 -4.95 10.59 5.44
N ALA A 76 -6.26 10.84 5.46
CA ALA A 76 -7.21 9.96 6.13
C ALA A 76 -7.29 8.57 5.48
N ARG A 77 -7.27 8.52 4.13
CA ARG A 77 -7.21 7.24 3.40
C ARG A 77 -5.92 6.46 3.72
N CYS A 78 -4.77 7.13 3.77
CA CYS A 78 -3.50 6.53 4.16
C CYS A 78 -3.52 6.00 5.60
N ALA A 79 -4.04 6.78 6.56
CA ALA A 79 -4.20 6.32 7.93
C ALA A 79 -5.13 5.10 8.03
N GLY A 80 -6.23 5.11 7.27
CA GLY A 80 -7.14 3.97 7.16
C GLY A 80 -6.46 2.73 6.57
N ALA A 81 -5.64 2.89 5.52
CA ALA A 81 -4.87 1.79 4.93
C ALA A 81 -3.87 1.20 5.93
N CYS A 82 -3.12 2.04 6.66
CA CYS A 82 -2.19 1.59 7.70
C CYS A 82 -2.91 0.83 8.82
N ALA A 83 -4.04 1.35 9.31
CA ALA A 83 -4.84 0.68 10.35
C ALA A 83 -5.40 -0.66 9.88
N LEU A 84 -5.88 -0.73 8.64
CA LEU A 84 -6.40 -1.97 8.04
C LEU A 84 -5.28 -3.00 7.85
N ALA A 85 -4.12 -2.57 7.37
CA ALA A 85 -2.95 -3.43 7.20
C ALA A 85 -2.44 -3.98 8.54
N ALA A 86 -2.35 -3.13 9.58
CA ALA A 86 -1.99 -3.55 10.93
C ALA A 86 -2.95 -4.60 11.49
N HIS A 87 -4.26 -4.44 11.26
CA HIS A 87 -5.25 -5.44 11.64
C HIS A 87 -5.04 -6.78 10.89
N ILE A 88 -4.84 -6.73 9.56
CA ILE A 88 -4.58 -7.93 8.76
C ILE A 88 -3.32 -8.64 9.26
N ALA A 89 -2.23 -7.90 9.46
CA ALA A 89 -0.97 -8.45 9.97
C ALA A 89 -1.15 -9.12 11.33
N HIS A 90 -1.88 -8.47 12.25
CA HIS A 90 -2.18 -9.06 13.56
C HIS A 90 -2.98 -10.36 13.44
N VAL A 91 -4.02 -10.39 12.60
CA VAL A 91 -4.82 -11.60 12.37
C VAL A 91 -3.96 -12.74 11.82
N LEU A 92 -3.05 -12.44 10.89
CA LEU A 92 -2.13 -13.44 10.32
C LEU A 92 -1.10 -13.91 11.35
N ALA A 93 -0.51 -12.99 12.12
CA ALA A 93 0.46 -13.29 13.18
C ALA A 93 -0.14 -14.18 14.29
N THR A 94 -1.38 -13.89 14.68
CA THR A 94 -2.11 -14.66 15.70
C THR A 94 -2.82 -15.90 15.14
N ARG A 95 -2.81 -16.08 13.81
CA ARG A 95 -3.59 -17.10 13.11
C ARG A 95 -5.07 -17.10 13.51
N ALA A 96 -5.61 -15.92 13.83
CA ALA A 96 -7.00 -15.76 14.23
C ALA A 96 -7.93 -16.04 13.05
N HIS A 97 -9.07 -16.71 13.30
CA HIS A 97 -10.04 -16.98 12.26
C HIS A 97 -10.81 -15.71 11.88
N CYS A 98 -10.52 -15.15 10.69
CA CYS A 98 -11.22 -14.00 10.15
C CYS A 98 -11.67 -14.24 8.70
N PRO A 99 -12.94 -14.58 8.45
CA PRO A 99 -13.48 -14.80 7.10
C PRO A 99 -13.45 -13.56 6.20
N ARG A 100 -13.43 -12.36 6.80
CA ARG A 100 -13.43 -11.08 6.08
C ARG A 100 -12.04 -10.62 5.64
N LEU A 101 -10.97 -11.28 6.08
CA LEU A 101 -9.60 -10.91 5.74
C LEU A 101 -9.35 -10.74 4.22
N PRO A 102 -9.81 -11.65 3.33
CA PRO A 102 -9.66 -11.46 1.89
C PRO A 102 -10.33 -10.18 1.37
N SER A 103 -11.43 -9.73 1.99
CA SER A 103 -12.12 -8.49 1.63
C SER A 103 -11.34 -7.26 2.07
N TYR A 104 -10.65 -7.31 3.22
CA TYR A 104 -9.78 -6.23 3.68
C TYR A 104 -8.54 -6.09 2.78
N VAL A 105 -7.90 -7.22 2.43
CA VAL A 105 -6.81 -7.23 1.44
C VAL A 105 -7.28 -6.68 0.10
N SER A 106 -8.47 -7.09 -0.36
CA SER A 106 -9.04 -6.57 -1.62
C SER A 106 -9.32 -5.06 -1.57
N CYS A 107 -9.63 -4.51 -0.38
CA CYS A 107 -9.78 -3.08 -0.19
C CYS A 107 -8.43 -2.36 -0.38
N LEU A 108 -7.34 -2.86 0.22
CA LEU A 108 -6.00 -2.33 0.01
C LEU A 108 -5.60 -2.41 -1.47
N LEU A 109 -5.78 -3.56 -2.12
CA LEU A 109 -5.45 -3.73 -3.54
C LEU A 109 -6.22 -2.74 -4.45
N GLN A 110 -7.50 -2.47 -4.17
CA GLN A 110 -8.25 -1.44 -4.90
C GLN A 110 -7.69 -0.04 -4.69
N MET A 111 -7.22 0.27 -3.47
CA MET A 111 -6.58 1.55 -3.18
C MET A 111 -5.24 1.72 -3.91
N LEU A 112 -4.56 0.62 -4.26
CA LEU A 112 -3.31 0.69 -5.02
C LEU A 112 -3.53 1.27 -6.43
N MET A 113 -4.70 1.02 -7.03
CA MET A 113 -5.04 1.44 -8.40
C MET A 113 -5.64 2.86 -8.47
N VAL A 114 -5.65 3.62 -7.37
CA VAL A 114 -6.13 5.01 -7.40
C VAL A 114 -5.06 5.92 -8.01
N LYS A 115 -5.47 6.99 -8.70
CA LYS A 115 -4.55 7.93 -9.37
C LYS A 115 -3.63 8.69 -8.41
N ASN A 116 -3.94 8.72 -7.11
CA ASN A 116 -3.15 9.42 -6.11
C ASN A 116 -1.89 8.61 -5.73
N LYS A 117 -0.71 9.13 -6.11
CA LYS A 117 0.60 8.49 -5.93
C LYS A 117 0.98 8.29 -4.45
N ASN A 118 0.58 9.19 -3.56
CA ASN A 118 0.87 9.08 -2.13
C ASN A 118 0.11 7.91 -1.52
N ILE A 119 -1.17 7.78 -1.87
CA ILE A 119 -1.99 6.63 -1.45
C ILE A 119 -1.40 5.33 -2.01
N ALA A 120 -1.10 5.30 -3.30
CA ALA A 120 -0.52 4.11 -3.95
C ALA A 120 0.81 3.69 -3.28
N LYS A 121 1.67 4.65 -2.93
CA LYS A 121 2.92 4.37 -2.22
C LYS A 121 2.70 3.78 -0.82
N VAL A 122 1.85 4.41 -0.01
CA VAL A 122 1.52 3.90 1.35
C VAL A 122 0.91 2.51 1.27
N VAL A 123 0.02 2.27 0.31
CA VAL A 123 -0.62 0.97 0.10
C VAL A 123 0.38 -0.07 -0.40
N SER A 124 1.33 0.30 -1.27
CA SER A 124 2.42 -0.56 -1.70
C SER A 124 3.27 -1.01 -0.50
N ASP A 125 3.64 -0.08 0.38
CA ASP A 125 4.39 -0.41 1.61
C ASP A 125 3.60 -1.31 2.56
N ALA A 126 2.28 -1.08 2.67
CA ALA A 126 1.39 -1.95 3.44
C ALA A 126 1.33 -3.38 2.86
N ILE A 127 1.24 -3.53 1.53
CA ILE A 127 1.24 -4.83 0.85
C ILE A 127 2.60 -5.53 1.01
N LEU A 128 3.70 -4.78 0.95
CA LEU A 128 5.04 -5.29 1.18
C LEU A 128 5.18 -5.85 2.60
N MET A 129 4.72 -5.11 3.61
CA MET A 129 4.70 -5.60 5.00
C MET A 129 3.90 -6.90 5.13
N LEU A 130 2.77 -7.05 4.42
CA LEU A 130 2.01 -8.29 4.42
C LEU A 130 2.75 -9.47 3.77
N ALA A 131 3.79 -9.22 2.96
CA ALA A 131 4.57 -10.28 2.34
C ALA A 131 5.26 -11.16 3.39
N ASP A 132 5.62 -10.62 4.56
CA ASP A 132 6.18 -11.42 5.67
C ASP A 132 5.24 -12.52 6.17
N TYR A 133 3.93 -12.37 5.92
CA TYR A 133 2.91 -13.33 6.30
C TYR A 133 2.45 -14.22 5.14
N THR A 134 3.18 -14.26 4.02
CA THR A 134 2.77 -15.02 2.81
C THR A 134 2.47 -16.49 3.12
N ASP A 135 3.25 -17.13 3.99
CA ASP A 135 3.02 -18.53 4.36
C ASP A 135 1.66 -18.71 5.04
N GLN A 136 1.29 -17.79 5.95
CA GLN A 136 -0.02 -17.82 6.60
C GLN A 136 -1.14 -17.47 5.63
N ILE A 137 -0.89 -16.56 4.68
CA ILE A 137 -1.86 -16.22 3.63
C ILE A 137 -2.16 -17.45 2.77
N VAL A 138 -1.14 -18.18 2.33
CA VAL A 138 -1.29 -19.40 1.51
C VAL A 138 -1.98 -20.51 2.29
N GLU A 139 -1.61 -20.69 3.56
CA GLU A 139 -2.16 -21.74 4.42
C GLU A 139 -3.63 -21.49 4.80
N LEU A 140 -3.96 -20.26 5.24
CA LEU A 140 -5.27 -19.92 5.80
C LEU A 140 -6.26 -19.44 4.73
N TYR A 141 -5.77 -18.87 3.63
CA TYR A 141 -6.58 -18.26 2.57
C TYR A 141 -6.10 -18.67 1.16
N PRO A 142 -6.34 -19.93 0.76
CA PRO A 142 -5.93 -20.42 -0.55
C PRO A 142 -6.40 -19.52 -1.70
N GLY A 143 -5.50 -19.20 -2.63
CA GLY A 143 -5.76 -18.29 -3.76
C GLY A 143 -5.60 -16.80 -3.45
N LEU A 144 -5.48 -16.38 -2.19
CA LEU A 144 -5.33 -14.97 -1.84
C LEU A 144 -3.95 -14.42 -2.25
N ALA A 145 -2.88 -15.20 -2.05
CA ALA A 145 -1.54 -14.82 -2.50
C ALA A 145 -1.49 -14.63 -4.02
N GLY A 146 -2.09 -15.55 -4.79
CA GLY A 146 -2.21 -15.42 -6.24
C GLY A 146 -3.01 -14.19 -6.64
N LYS A 147 -4.08 -13.86 -5.92
CA LYS A 147 -4.84 -12.61 -6.14
C LYS A 147 -3.97 -11.37 -5.91
N ILE A 148 -3.18 -11.32 -4.84
CA ILE A 148 -2.26 -10.20 -4.56
C ILE A 148 -1.25 -10.05 -5.71
N ILE A 149 -0.60 -11.14 -6.12
CA ILE A 149 0.37 -11.16 -7.23
C ILE A 149 -0.25 -10.62 -8.51
N LYS A 150 -1.46 -11.10 -8.89
CA LYS A 150 -2.17 -10.62 -10.10
C LYS A 150 -2.44 -9.12 -10.07
N TRP A 151 -2.83 -8.58 -8.91
CA TRP A 151 -3.07 -7.15 -8.74
C TRP A 151 -1.78 -6.32 -8.86
N ILE A 152 -0.68 -6.79 -8.27
CA ILE A 152 0.63 -6.14 -8.40
C ILE A 152 1.07 -6.12 -9.87
N CYS A 153 0.95 -7.25 -10.58
CA CYS A 153 1.26 -7.33 -12.01
C CYS A 153 0.40 -6.37 -12.85
N ALA A 154 -0.90 -6.30 -12.59
CA ALA A 154 -1.80 -5.38 -13.28
C ALA A 154 -1.40 -3.92 -13.04
N CYS A 155 -1.08 -3.56 -11.80
CA CYS A 155 -0.65 -2.20 -11.44
C CYS A 155 0.65 -1.82 -12.15
N LEU A 156 1.64 -2.71 -12.17
CA LEU A 156 2.90 -2.50 -12.89
C LEU A 156 2.69 -2.31 -14.40
N ALA A 157 1.79 -3.07 -15.03
CA ALA A 157 1.46 -2.92 -16.45
C ALA A 157 0.79 -1.57 -16.76
N GLU A 158 -0.10 -1.09 -15.88
CA GLU A 158 -0.71 0.23 -15.99
C GLU A 158 0.32 1.35 -15.84
N LEU A 159 1.26 1.22 -14.89
CA LEU A 159 2.36 2.16 -14.70
C LEU A 159 3.28 2.25 -15.92
N SER A 160 3.62 1.11 -16.55
CA SER A 160 4.42 1.09 -17.79
C SER A 160 3.70 1.74 -18.98
N SER A 161 2.37 1.61 -19.04
CA SER A 161 1.56 2.20 -20.12
C SER A 161 1.44 3.71 -20.00
N SER A 162 1.66 4.27 -18.80
CA SER A 162 1.69 5.71 -18.56
C SER A 162 3.09 6.27 -18.90
N SER A 163 3.40 6.38 -20.19
CA SER A 163 4.75 6.67 -20.75
C SER A 163 5.30 8.09 -20.51
N GLY A 164 5.06 8.70 -19.35
CA GLY A 164 5.59 10.02 -19.04
C GLY A 164 5.57 10.33 -17.56
N ARG A 165 6.74 10.19 -16.91
CA ARG A 165 7.28 11.01 -15.81
C ARG A 165 8.23 10.18 -14.94
N ASP A 166 9.41 10.70 -14.69
CA ASP A 166 10.43 10.12 -13.78
C ASP A 166 9.93 9.86 -12.34
N THR A 167 8.76 10.39 -11.97
CA THR A 167 8.12 10.26 -10.66
C THR A 167 7.45 8.91 -10.37
N VAL A 168 7.25 8.03 -11.37
CA VAL A 168 6.64 6.70 -11.15
C VAL A 168 7.65 5.59 -10.85
N LYS A 169 8.95 5.87 -11.03
CA LYS A 169 10.04 4.92 -10.79
C LYS A 169 10.10 4.38 -9.35
N PRO A 170 9.91 5.21 -8.29
CA PRO A 170 9.94 4.71 -6.92
C PRO A 170 8.79 3.75 -6.58
N LEU A 171 7.59 4.01 -7.12
CA LEU A 171 6.43 3.13 -6.91
C LEU A 171 6.60 1.81 -7.65
N ALA A 172 7.03 1.85 -8.92
CA ALA A 172 7.33 0.64 -9.69
C ALA A 172 8.39 -0.23 -8.99
N GLY A 173 9.46 0.39 -8.46
CA GLY A 173 10.48 -0.32 -7.68
C GLY A 173 9.92 -0.98 -6.41
N SER A 174 9.07 -0.27 -5.65
CA SER A 174 8.40 -0.84 -4.46
C SER A 174 7.48 -2.01 -4.81
N LEU A 175 6.74 -1.92 -5.92
CA LEU A 175 5.86 -2.98 -6.38
C LEU A 175 6.62 -4.19 -6.93
N LEU A 176 7.73 -3.98 -7.62
CA LEU A 176 8.63 -5.05 -8.02
C LEU A 176 9.22 -5.78 -6.82
N LEU A 177 9.58 -5.03 -5.76
CA LEU A 177 10.01 -5.62 -4.50
C LEU A 177 8.89 -6.45 -3.86
N CYS A 178 7.66 -5.92 -3.80
CA CYS A 178 6.50 -6.70 -3.34
C CYS A 178 6.37 -8.00 -4.15
N LEU A 179 6.41 -7.91 -5.48
CA LEU A 179 6.26 -9.06 -6.36
C LEU A 179 7.33 -10.12 -6.10
N ALA A 180 8.59 -9.70 -5.92
CA ALA A 180 9.71 -10.58 -5.61
C ALA A 180 9.51 -11.29 -4.26
N GLU A 181 9.13 -10.56 -3.21
CA GLU A 181 8.94 -11.11 -1.86
C GLU A 181 7.82 -12.16 -1.81
N TYR A 182 6.68 -11.91 -2.48
CA TYR A 182 5.60 -12.88 -2.61
C TYR A 182 6.01 -14.09 -3.47
N ALA A 183 6.73 -13.85 -4.57
CA ALA A 183 7.17 -14.93 -5.46
C ALA A 183 8.16 -15.88 -4.78
N VAL A 184 9.11 -15.34 -4.02
CA VAL A 184 10.10 -16.12 -3.26
C VAL A 184 9.41 -16.98 -2.20
N ARG A 185 8.48 -16.41 -1.43
CA ARG A 185 7.77 -17.17 -0.38
C ARG A 185 6.79 -18.20 -0.93
N CYS A 186 6.07 -17.90 -2.03
CA CYS A 186 5.17 -18.87 -2.67
C CYS A 186 5.94 -20.05 -3.29
N GLY A 187 7.15 -19.79 -3.80
CA GLY A 187 7.96 -20.79 -4.49
C GLY A 187 7.42 -21.16 -5.89
N PRO A 188 8.28 -21.78 -6.73
CA PRO A 188 7.94 -22.04 -8.14
C PRO A 188 6.80 -23.04 -8.31
N THR A 189 6.66 -24.01 -7.41
CA THR A 189 5.64 -25.05 -7.50
C THR A 189 4.22 -24.47 -7.39
N LEU A 190 3.99 -23.57 -6.43
CA LEU A 190 2.69 -22.94 -6.24
C LEU A 190 2.38 -21.97 -7.39
N LEU A 191 3.37 -21.17 -7.80
CA LEU A 191 3.23 -20.21 -8.89
C LEU A 191 2.98 -20.86 -10.26
N MET A 192 3.43 -22.11 -10.46
CA MET A 192 3.13 -22.89 -11.65
C MET A 192 1.77 -23.59 -11.59
N GLN A 193 1.26 -23.90 -10.41
CA GLN A 193 -0.06 -24.54 -10.23
C GLN A 193 -1.20 -23.53 -10.36
N GLU A 194 -1.00 -22.30 -9.86
CA GLU A 194 -1.98 -21.24 -10.01
C GLU A 194 -1.97 -20.68 -11.44
N MET A 195 -3.11 -20.81 -12.11
CA MET A 195 -3.33 -20.36 -13.48
C MET A 195 -4.25 -19.13 -13.53
N ASP A 196 -3.95 -18.22 -14.46
CA ASP A 196 -4.86 -17.16 -14.89
C ASP A 196 -5.13 -17.31 -16.38
N GLY A 197 -6.26 -17.92 -16.72
CA GLY A 197 -6.53 -18.38 -18.09
C GLY A 197 -5.50 -19.40 -18.54
N ASN A 198 -4.69 -19.04 -19.54
CA ASN A 198 -3.67 -19.91 -20.14
C ASN A 198 -2.24 -19.62 -19.66
N GLN A 199 -2.06 -18.74 -18.66
CA GLN A 199 -0.76 -18.34 -18.16
C GLN A 199 -0.62 -18.70 -16.68
N SER A 200 0.54 -19.26 -16.30
CA SER A 200 0.88 -19.42 -14.88
C SER A 200 1.21 -18.06 -14.25
N LEU A 201 1.05 -17.94 -12.93
CA LEU A 201 1.50 -16.75 -12.20
C LEU A 201 2.98 -16.46 -12.47
N LEU A 202 3.80 -17.52 -12.54
CA LEU A 202 5.23 -17.41 -12.84
C LEU A 202 5.48 -16.71 -14.18
N LEU A 203 4.74 -17.08 -15.23
CA LEU A 203 4.87 -16.47 -16.55
C LEU A 203 4.42 -15.00 -16.57
N MET A 204 3.41 -14.64 -15.77
CA MET A 204 3.01 -13.24 -15.62
C MET A 204 4.09 -12.40 -14.93
N ILE A 205 4.71 -12.93 -13.88
CA ILE A 205 5.82 -12.27 -13.18
C ILE A 205 6.97 -12.00 -14.15
N PHE A 206 7.39 -13.00 -14.93
CA PHE A 206 8.45 -12.83 -15.92
C PHE A 206 8.13 -11.77 -16.96
N LYS A 207 6.90 -11.77 -17.51
CA LYS A 207 6.47 -10.78 -18.49
C LYS A 207 6.54 -9.35 -17.95
N VAL A 208 6.07 -9.14 -16.72
CA VAL A 208 6.09 -7.81 -16.11
C VAL A 208 7.52 -7.34 -15.88
N ASN A 209 8.41 -8.22 -15.41
CA ASN A 209 9.82 -7.87 -15.21
C ASN A 209 10.52 -7.52 -16.54
N GLU A 210 10.21 -8.22 -17.65
CA GLU A 210 10.74 -7.86 -18.97
C GLU A 210 10.25 -6.49 -19.46
N MET A 211 9.02 -6.07 -19.12
CA MET A 211 8.50 -4.74 -19.49
C MET A 211 9.14 -3.58 -18.70
N GLN A 212 9.88 -3.87 -17.62
CA GLN A 212 10.52 -2.86 -16.76
C GLN A 212 12.03 -2.68 -17.07
N LEU A 213 12.61 -3.53 -17.92
CA LEU A 213 14.01 -3.49 -18.38
C LEU A 213 14.13 -2.74 -19.71
#